data_AF-A0A4R7ZYP0-F1
#
_entry.id   AF-A0A4R7ZYP0-F1
#
_cell.length_a   1.000
_cell.length_b   1.000
_cell.length_c   1.000
_cell.angle_alpha   90.00
_cell.angle_beta   90.00
_cell.angle_gamma   90.00
#
_symmetry.space_group_name_H-M   'P 1'
#
loop_
_entity.id
_entity.type
_entity.pdbx_description
1 polymer ?
#
loop_
_entity_poly.entity_id
_entity_poly.type
_entity_poly.pdbx_seq_one_letter_code
_entity_poly.pdbx_strand_id
1 'polypeptide(L)'
;MAQPSATYLVVESAGQDHGRRIDLVGNRLTIGRLPTCDVRFDDLQVSRTHATVWRRGDADYVEDLGSSGGTYVNNVVITGPRELRAGDTVAFAGLRLRYSADGSEDPRPRQESQQVRYDIREQRADEINNVGRDQFNYSQHIVQQRESFFREIAATKTKARWLVWTGVALFVIGLGIAYVGGFNYLQWFADVWSSSTASSTAPELDFSGLLIAAVGGLINTVGVLLVIIGIVLHIVATSRRKRVNRDFPPPPPQYRRH
;
A
#
# COMPACT_ATOMS: atom_id res chain seq x y z
N MET A 1 -22.82 31.69 -32.05
CA MET A 1 -22.53 31.29 -30.65
C MET A 1 -21.96 29.89 -30.71
N ALA A 2 -20.69 29.69 -30.34
CA ALA A 2 -20.06 28.38 -30.36
C ALA A 2 -20.72 27.48 -29.32
N GLN A 3 -21.13 26.27 -29.69
CA GLN A 3 -21.55 25.26 -28.73
C GLN A 3 -20.34 24.90 -27.86
N PRO A 4 -20.48 24.80 -26.53
CA PRO A 4 -19.38 24.37 -25.68
C PRO A 4 -18.96 22.96 -26.11
N SER A 5 -17.68 22.77 -26.44
CA SER A 5 -17.12 21.45 -26.73
C SER A 5 -17.45 20.52 -25.57
N ALA A 6 -18.18 19.44 -25.83
CA ALA A 6 -18.53 18.49 -24.79
C ALA A 6 -17.26 17.73 -24.39
N THR A 7 -16.78 17.96 -23.17
CA THR A 7 -15.62 17.25 -22.63
C THR A 7 -16.07 16.08 -21.77
N TYR A 8 -15.31 15.00 -21.82
CA TYR A 8 -15.65 13.76 -21.13
C TYR A 8 -14.39 12.96 -20.78
N LEU A 9 -14.52 12.11 -19.77
CA LEU A 9 -13.53 11.09 -19.42
C LEU A 9 -14.04 9.72 -19.88
N VAL A 10 -13.18 8.91 -20.51
CA VAL A 10 -13.49 7.52 -20.87
C VAL A 10 -12.60 6.59 -20.08
N VAL A 11 -13.19 5.62 -19.39
CA VAL A 11 -12.45 4.61 -18.64
C VAL A 11 -11.72 3.66 -19.60
N GLU A 12 -10.40 3.54 -19.42
CA GLU A 12 -9.54 2.66 -20.20
C GLU A 12 -9.07 1.43 -19.42
N SER A 13 -9.15 1.46 -18.09
CA SER A 13 -8.84 0.28 -17.29
C SER A 13 -9.83 -0.85 -17.58
N ALA A 14 -9.31 -2.08 -17.67
CA ALA A 14 -10.14 -3.27 -17.76
C ALA A 14 -11.01 -3.42 -16.49
N GLY A 15 -12.24 -3.89 -16.66
CA GLY A 15 -13.18 -4.07 -15.56
C GLY A 15 -14.61 -3.77 -15.99
N GLN A 16 -15.52 -3.73 -15.01
CA GLN A 16 -16.94 -3.47 -15.24
C GLN A 16 -17.22 -2.09 -15.83
N ASP A 17 -16.38 -1.10 -15.48
CA ASP A 17 -16.51 0.27 -15.96
C ASP A 17 -15.74 0.54 -17.27
N HIS A 18 -15.09 -0.46 -17.89
CA HIS A 18 -14.31 -0.24 -19.11
C HIS A 18 -15.16 0.35 -20.24
N GLY A 19 -14.69 1.43 -20.86
CA GLY A 19 -15.41 2.16 -21.91
C GLY A 19 -16.51 3.08 -21.39
N ARG A 20 -16.78 3.12 -20.08
CA ARG A 20 -17.75 4.05 -19.49
C ARG A 20 -17.30 5.50 -19.76
N ARG A 21 -18.19 6.26 -20.41
CA ARG A 21 -18.05 7.70 -20.63
C ARG A 21 -18.65 8.47 -19.46
N ILE A 22 -17.91 9.46 -18.99
CA ILE A 22 -18.30 10.37 -17.92
C ILE A 22 -18.25 11.77 -18.50
N ASP A 23 -19.41 12.32 -18.78
CA ASP A 23 -19.52 13.68 -19.27
C ASP A 23 -19.18 14.67 -18.15
N LEU A 24 -18.29 15.61 -18.44
CA LEU A 24 -17.92 16.66 -17.50
C LEU A 24 -18.95 17.79 -17.58
N VAL A 25 -20.15 17.47 -17.08
CA VAL A 25 -21.31 18.37 -17.06
C VAL A 25 -21.33 19.14 -15.74
N GLY A 26 -21.56 20.45 -15.84
CA GLY A 26 -21.60 21.35 -14.68
C GLY A 26 -20.23 21.92 -14.32
N ASN A 27 -20.17 22.60 -13.16
CA ASN A 27 -18.97 23.32 -12.75
C ASN A 27 -17.99 22.46 -11.94
N ARG A 28 -18.47 21.38 -11.30
CA ARG A 28 -17.66 20.52 -10.43
C ARG A 28 -18.27 19.14 -10.30
N LEU A 29 -17.44 18.12 -10.42
CA LEU A 29 -17.74 16.72 -10.19
C LEU A 29 -16.74 16.13 -9.19
N THR A 30 -17.23 15.27 -8.32
CA THR A 30 -16.44 14.54 -7.34
C THR A 30 -16.34 13.09 -7.76
N ILE A 31 -15.12 12.57 -7.78
CA ILE A 31 -14.81 11.19 -8.18
C ILE A 31 -14.38 10.43 -6.93
N GLY A 32 -14.96 9.25 -6.72
CA GLY A 32 -14.54 8.37 -5.63
C GLY A 32 -15.36 7.10 -5.52
N ARG A 33 -15.14 6.36 -4.43
CA ARG A 33 -15.83 5.09 -4.18
C ARG A 33 -17.11 5.25 -3.36
N LEU A 34 -17.28 6.35 -2.63
CA LEU A 34 -18.48 6.57 -1.83
C LEU A 34 -19.72 6.86 -2.70
N PRO A 35 -20.92 6.49 -2.25
CA PRO A 35 -22.17 6.84 -2.92
C PRO A 35 -22.45 8.35 -3.00
N THR A 36 -21.77 9.15 -2.17
CA THR A 36 -21.90 10.60 -2.12
C THR A 36 -21.11 11.32 -3.22
N CYS A 37 -20.28 10.61 -3.98
CA CYS A 37 -19.53 11.18 -5.10
C CYS A 37 -20.39 11.20 -6.36
N ASP A 38 -20.29 12.27 -7.16
CA ASP A 38 -21.02 12.41 -8.43
C ASP A 38 -20.66 11.29 -9.40
N VAL A 39 -19.39 10.90 -9.43
CA VAL A 39 -18.88 9.79 -10.23
C VAL A 39 -18.35 8.71 -9.29
N ARG A 40 -19.12 7.62 -9.20
CA ARG A 40 -18.77 6.46 -8.39
C ARG A 40 -18.07 5.39 -9.19
N PHE A 41 -16.97 4.88 -8.62
CA PHE A 41 -16.26 3.68 -9.05
C PHE A 41 -16.23 2.64 -7.94
N ASP A 42 -16.55 1.39 -8.26
CA ASP A 42 -16.49 0.26 -7.32
C ASP A 42 -15.11 -0.43 -7.36
N ASP A 43 -14.05 0.37 -7.26
CA ASP A 43 -12.67 -0.09 -7.26
C ASP A 43 -12.04 0.18 -5.88
N LEU A 44 -11.55 -0.86 -5.22
CA LEU A 44 -10.93 -0.77 -3.90
C LEU A 44 -9.70 0.15 -3.87
N GLN A 45 -9.01 0.34 -4.99
CA GLN A 45 -7.88 1.26 -5.11
C GLN A 45 -8.32 2.73 -5.16
N VAL A 46 -9.55 2.99 -5.61
CA VAL A 46 -10.13 4.34 -5.60
C VAL A 46 -10.53 4.70 -4.16
N SER A 47 -10.13 5.90 -3.75
CA SER A 47 -10.39 6.40 -2.41
C SER A 47 -11.87 6.77 -2.26
N ARG A 48 -12.34 6.81 -1.00
CA ARG A 48 -13.74 7.15 -0.66
C ARG A 48 -14.20 8.43 -1.37
N THR A 49 -13.41 9.47 -1.22
CA THR A 49 -13.49 10.74 -1.97
C THR A 49 -12.08 10.95 -2.50
N HIS A 50 -11.86 10.79 -3.80
CA HIS A 50 -10.53 10.63 -4.37
C HIS A 50 -10.03 11.93 -5.02
N ALA A 51 -10.80 12.46 -5.98
CA ALA A 51 -10.44 13.65 -6.72
C ALA A 51 -11.68 14.47 -7.05
N THR A 52 -11.48 15.71 -7.45
CA THR A 52 -12.50 16.55 -8.05
C THR A 52 -12.06 16.98 -9.44
N VAL A 53 -13.02 17.04 -10.36
CA VAL A 53 -12.84 17.64 -11.68
C VAL A 53 -13.77 18.84 -11.77
N TRP A 54 -13.28 19.99 -12.20
CA TRP A 54 -14.06 21.22 -12.23
C TRP A 54 -13.66 22.09 -13.41
N ARG A 55 -14.59 22.94 -13.85
CA ARG A 55 -14.39 23.83 -15.00
C ARG A 55 -14.11 25.25 -14.56
N ARG A 56 -13.11 25.88 -15.17
CA ARG A 56 -12.83 27.32 -15.06
C ARG A 56 -12.71 27.94 -16.45
N GLY A 57 -13.69 28.75 -16.83
CA GLY A 57 -13.76 29.25 -18.22
C GLY A 57 -13.87 28.08 -19.19
N ASP A 58 -12.94 28.00 -20.14
CA ASP A 58 -12.91 26.95 -21.17
C ASP A 58 -11.97 25.78 -20.82
N ALA A 59 -11.40 25.76 -19.61
CA ALA A 59 -10.45 24.74 -19.17
C ALA A 59 -11.02 23.87 -18.05
N ASP A 60 -10.81 22.56 -18.16
CA ASP A 60 -11.13 21.59 -17.12
C ASP A 60 -9.88 21.31 -16.27
N TYR A 61 -10.07 21.22 -14.96
CA TYR A 61 -9.01 20.97 -13.98
C TYR A 61 -9.33 19.72 -13.18
N VAL A 62 -8.30 18.96 -12.84
CA VAL A 62 -8.35 17.86 -11.87
C VAL A 62 -7.54 18.20 -10.63
N GLU A 63 -8.04 17.84 -9.46
CA GLU A 63 -7.36 18.04 -8.18
C GLU A 63 -7.57 16.81 -7.29
N ASP A 64 -6.48 16.35 -6.66
CA ASP A 64 -6.52 15.26 -5.68
C ASP A 64 -7.03 15.77 -4.32
N LEU A 65 -7.92 15.01 -3.68
CA LEU A 65 -8.53 15.38 -2.38
C LEU A 65 -7.87 14.68 -1.18
N GLY A 66 -6.57 14.35 -1.29
CA GLY A 66 -5.84 13.61 -0.26
C GLY A 66 -6.04 12.10 -0.40
N SER A 67 -6.07 11.59 -1.62
CA SER A 67 -6.32 10.18 -1.88
C SER A 67 -5.16 9.29 -1.45
N SER A 68 -5.45 8.03 -1.09
CA SER A 68 -4.41 7.10 -0.61
C SER A 68 -3.48 6.60 -1.72
N GLY A 69 -3.97 6.57 -2.96
CA GLY A 69 -3.21 6.13 -4.13
C GLY A 69 -2.65 7.26 -4.98
N GLY A 70 -3.05 8.51 -4.72
CA GLY A 70 -2.71 9.68 -5.53
C GLY A 70 -3.49 9.76 -6.85
N THR A 71 -3.54 10.97 -7.39
CA THR A 71 -4.01 11.26 -8.74
C THR A 71 -2.81 11.55 -9.66
N TYR A 72 -2.84 10.98 -10.86
CA TYR A 72 -1.79 11.14 -11.86
C TYR A 72 -2.37 11.70 -13.14
N VAL A 73 -1.61 12.56 -13.83
CA VAL A 73 -1.91 13.01 -15.19
C VAL A 73 -0.68 12.72 -16.05
N ASN A 74 -0.86 11.90 -17.08
CA ASN A 74 0.20 11.36 -17.95
C ASN A 74 1.33 10.70 -17.14
N ASN A 75 0.95 9.81 -16.21
CA ASN A 75 1.84 9.09 -15.29
C ASN A 75 2.67 9.98 -14.33
N VAL A 76 2.37 11.28 -14.25
CA VAL A 76 3.00 12.20 -13.29
C VAL A 76 2.02 12.53 -12.18
N VAL A 77 2.43 12.33 -10.93
CA VAL A 77 1.62 12.67 -9.75
C VAL A 77 1.36 14.17 -9.70
N ILE A 78 0.13 14.56 -9.41
CA ILE A 78 -0.24 15.97 -9.22
C ILE A 78 -0.20 16.32 -7.74
N THR A 79 0.28 17.52 -7.41
CA THR A 79 0.33 18.05 -6.04
C THR A 79 -0.64 19.19 -5.79
N GLY A 80 -1.41 19.57 -6.81
CA GLY A 80 -2.43 20.61 -6.77
C GLY A 80 -3.27 20.56 -8.06
N PRO A 81 -4.16 21.56 -8.27
CA PRO A 81 -5.00 21.62 -9.46
C PRO A 81 -4.18 21.57 -10.74
N ARG A 82 -4.53 20.66 -11.65
CA ARG A 82 -3.88 20.51 -12.96
C ARG A 82 -4.90 20.60 -14.08
N GLU A 83 -4.62 21.44 -15.06
CA GLU A 83 -5.41 21.56 -16.29
C GLU A 83 -5.35 20.27 -17.11
N LEU A 84 -6.49 19.84 -17.64
CA LEU A 84 -6.64 18.69 -18.52
C LEU A 84 -6.69 19.12 -19.98
N ARG A 85 -5.90 18.44 -20.80
CA ARG A 85 -5.85 18.64 -22.26
C ARG A 85 -6.35 17.40 -22.98
N ALA A 86 -7.02 17.59 -24.11
CA ALA A 86 -7.54 16.47 -24.92
C ALA A 86 -6.42 15.44 -25.20
N GLY A 87 -6.72 14.17 -24.93
CA GLY A 87 -5.76 13.06 -25.00
C GLY A 87 -5.05 12.74 -23.68
N ASP A 88 -5.12 13.59 -22.66
CA ASP A 88 -4.49 13.32 -21.37
C ASP A 88 -5.06 12.06 -20.73
N THR A 89 -4.16 11.26 -20.16
CA THR A 89 -4.52 10.11 -19.32
C THR A 89 -4.51 10.54 -17.87
N VAL A 90 -5.68 10.48 -17.22
CA VAL A 90 -5.86 10.71 -15.79
C VAL A 90 -5.95 9.36 -15.10
N ALA A 91 -5.17 9.15 -14.04
CA ALA A 91 -5.26 7.94 -13.23
C ALA A 91 -5.64 8.29 -11.78
N PHE A 92 -6.66 7.62 -11.27
CA PHE A 92 -7.07 7.63 -9.87
C PHE A 92 -6.58 6.33 -9.22
N ALA A 93 -5.41 6.37 -8.59
CA ALA A 93 -4.64 5.16 -8.29
C ALA A 93 -4.42 4.29 -9.56
N GLY A 94 -4.97 3.08 -9.62
CA GLY A 94 -4.88 2.17 -10.78
C GLY A 94 -5.94 2.37 -11.86
N LEU A 95 -6.99 3.17 -11.59
CA LEU A 95 -8.07 3.41 -12.53
C LEU A 95 -7.69 4.50 -13.53
N ARG A 96 -7.51 4.16 -14.80
CA ARG A 96 -7.10 5.06 -15.88
C ARG A 96 -8.29 5.48 -16.73
N LEU A 97 -8.35 6.78 -17.00
CA LEU A 97 -9.33 7.41 -17.86
C LEU A 97 -8.61 8.34 -18.83
N ARG A 98 -9.09 8.42 -20.08
CA ARG A 98 -8.64 9.42 -21.04
C ARG A 98 -9.62 10.57 -21.11
N TYR A 99 -9.09 11.77 -21.03
CA TYR A 99 -9.82 13.01 -21.23
C TYR A 99 -9.92 13.32 -22.72
N SER A 100 -11.12 13.66 -23.17
CA SER A 100 -11.42 13.99 -24.56
C SER A 100 -12.35 15.19 -24.61
N ALA A 101 -12.23 15.98 -25.67
CA ALA A 101 -13.12 17.09 -25.99
C ALA A 101 -13.73 16.85 -27.38
N ASP A 102 -15.06 16.86 -27.48
CA ASP A 102 -15.74 16.78 -28.78
C ASP A 102 -15.29 17.96 -29.66
N GLY A 103 -14.52 17.62 -30.71
CA GLY A 103 -13.79 18.56 -31.58
C GLY A 103 -12.38 18.09 -31.95
N SER A 104 -11.77 17.18 -31.18
CA SER A 104 -10.58 16.41 -31.58
C SER A 104 -11.00 15.03 -32.07
N GLU A 105 -10.92 14.81 -33.38
CA GLU A 105 -11.28 13.57 -34.07
C GLU A 105 -10.40 12.39 -33.61
N ASP A 106 -10.90 11.51 -32.74
CA ASP A 106 -10.42 10.12 -32.56
C ASP A 106 -11.28 9.23 -33.49
N PRO A 107 -10.71 8.48 -34.47
CA PRO A 107 -11.45 7.73 -35.50
C PRO A 107 -12.21 6.48 -35.00
N ARG A 108 -12.73 6.48 -33.78
CA ARG A 108 -13.55 5.37 -33.30
C ARG A 108 -15.02 5.72 -33.51
N PRO A 109 -15.74 4.96 -34.37
CA PRO A 109 -17.12 5.26 -34.70
C PRO A 109 -17.94 5.28 -33.42
N ARG A 110 -18.77 6.33 -33.32
CA ARG A 110 -19.81 6.52 -32.32
C ARG A 110 -20.70 5.27 -32.33
N GLN A 111 -20.39 4.27 -31.50
CA GLN A 111 -21.24 3.10 -31.33
C GLN A 111 -22.44 3.55 -30.51
N GLU A 112 -23.47 3.97 -31.23
CA GLU A 112 -24.85 3.92 -30.78
C GLU A 112 -25.09 2.61 -30.04
N SER A 113 -25.69 2.74 -28.87
CA SER A 113 -26.08 1.66 -27.97
C SER A 113 -26.97 0.64 -28.69
N GLN A 114 -26.36 -0.30 -29.39
CA GLN A 114 -27.04 -1.44 -29.95
C GLN A 114 -27.12 -2.49 -28.85
N GLN A 115 -28.33 -2.65 -28.27
CA GLN A 115 -28.64 -3.73 -27.35
C GLN A 115 -28.19 -5.04 -27.99
N VAL A 116 -27.15 -5.66 -27.43
CA VAL A 116 -26.62 -6.94 -27.88
C VAL A 116 -27.66 -8.00 -27.58
N ARG A 117 -28.41 -8.40 -28.60
CA ARG A 117 -29.15 -9.66 -28.59
C ARG A 117 -28.14 -10.77 -28.80
N TYR A 118 -27.90 -11.57 -27.77
CA TYR A 118 -27.08 -12.77 -27.88
C TYR A 118 -27.86 -13.85 -28.63
N ASP A 119 -27.59 -14.02 -29.91
CA ASP A 119 -27.92 -15.26 -30.62
C ASP A 119 -26.74 -16.22 -30.47
N ILE A 120 -26.94 -17.27 -29.67
CA ILE A 120 -25.97 -18.36 -29.52
C ILE A 120 -26.16 -19.29 -30.70
N ARG A 121 -25.39 -19.10 -31.78
CA ARG A 121 -25.14 -20.15 -32.76
C ARG A 121 -23.66 -20.20 -33.17
N GLU A 122 -23.10 -21.39 -32.95
CA GLU A 122 -21.87 -21.99 -33.48
C GLU A 122 -20.67 -21.05 -33.70
N GLN A 123 -19.88 -20.88 -32.64
CA GLN A 123 -18.51 -20.37 -32.75
C GLN A 123 -17.59 -21.47 -33.31
N ARG A 124 -17.11 -21.28 -34.54
CA ARG A 124 -16.02 -22.07 -35.13
C ARG A 124 -14.69 -21.61 -34.51
N ALA A 125 -13.86 -22.57 -34.14
CA ALA A 125 -12.70 -22.41 -33.24
C ALA A 125 -11.46 -21.68 -33.80
N ASP A 126 -11.57 -20.92 -34.91
CA ASP A 126 -10.38 -20.43 -35.62
C ASP A 126 -10.04 -18.95 -35.37
N GLU A 127 -10.85 -18.21 -34.61
CA GLU A 127 -10.54 -16.80 -34.27
C GLU A 127 -10.49 -16.61 -32.75
N ILE A 128 -9.38 -17.04 -32.16
CA ILE A 128 -9.06 -16.79 -30.75
C ILE A 128 -8.67 -15.31 -30.62
N ASN A 129 -9.61 -14.50 -30.16
CA ASN A 129 -9.38 -13.09 -29.85
C ASN A 129 -8.27 -12.96 -28.77
N ASN A 130 -7.42 -11.93 -28.90
CA ASN A 130 -6.16 -11.73 -28.16
C ASN A 130 -6.32 -11.45 -26.64
N VAL A 131 -7.31 -12.03 -25.96
CA VAL A 131 -7.53 -11.94 -24.51
C VAL A 131 -6.35 -12.50 -23.70
N GLY A 132 -5.53 -13.36 -24.31
CA GLY A 132 -4.35 -13.93 -23.67
C GLY A 132 -3.19 -12.95 -23.48
N ARG A 133 -2.95 -12.00 -24.40
CA ARG A 133 -1.71 -11.19 -24.40
C ARG A 133 -1.68 -10.13 -23.30
N ASP A 134 -2.83 -9.51 -23.00
CA ASP A 134 -2.92 -8.46 -21.98
C ASP A 134 -3.02 -9.02 -20.55
N GLN A 135 -3.55 -10.25 -20.39
CA GLN A 135 -3.50 -10.97 -19.12
C GLN A 135 -2.06 -11.30 -18.68
N PHE A 136 -1.16 -11.60 -19.63
CA PHE A 136 0.25 -11.81 -19.31
C PHE A 136 0.91 -10.52 -18.79
N ASN A 137 0.66 -9.37 -19.40
CA ASN A 137 1.25 -8.10 -18.92
C ASN A 137 0.71 -7.69 -17.54
N TYR A 138 -0.59 -7.85 -17.28
CA TYR A 138 -1.17 -7.53 -15.96
C TYR A 138 -0.64 -8.45 -14.84
N SER A 139 -0.57 -9.76 -15.10
CA SER A 139 -0.02 -10.72 -14.15
C SER A 139 1.49 -10.54 -13.92
N GLN A 140 2.26 -10.20 -14.96
CA GLN A 140 3.69 -9.94 -14.86
C GLN A 140 3.99 -8.72 -13.96
N HIS A 141 3.27 -7.60 -14.12
CA HIS A 141 3.48 -6.41 -13.28
C HIS A 141 3.08 -6.64 -11.82
N ILE A 142 2.00 -7.38 -11.56
CA ILE A 142 1.59 -7.74 -10.20
C ILE A 142 2.59 -8.72 -9.56
N VAL A 143 3.10 -9.68 -10.33
CA VAL A 143 4.12 -10.63 -9.86
C VAL A 143 5.43 -9.92 -9.54
N GLN A 144 5.88 -8.99 -10.40
CA GLN A 144 7.10 -8.21 -10.18
C GLN A 144 7.01 -7.28 -8.96
N GLN A 145 5.88 -6.56 -8.80
CA GLN A 145 5.65 -5.74 -7.59
C GLN A 145 5.59 -6.61 -6.33
N ARG A 146 4.94 -7.78 -6.41
CA ARG A 146 4.86 -8.73 -5.31
C ARG A 146 6.25 -9.24 -4.88
N GLU A 147 7.14 -9.54 -5.82
CA GLU A 147 8.48 -10.04 -5.55
C GLU A 147 9.41 -9.02 -4.89
N SER A 148 9.40 -7.75 -5.34
CA SER A 148 10.22 -6.69 -4.74
C SER A 148 9.82 -6.43 -3.28
N PHE A 149 8.52 -6.30 -3.02
CA PHE A 149 7.98 -6.14 -1.67
C PHE A 149 8.30 -7.34 -0.76
N PHE A 150 8.19 -8.58 -1.25
CA PHE A 150 8.54 -9.74 -0.44
C PHE A 150 10.04 -9.82 -0.13
N ARG A 151 10.91 -9.38 -1.05
CA ARG A 151 12.35 -9.34 -0.82
C ARG A 151 12.70 -8.34 0.28
N GLU A 152 12.06 -7.17 0.30
CA GLU A 152 12.20 -6.18 1.39
C GLU A 152 11.66 -6.69 2.74
N ILE A 153 10.49 -7.33 2.74
CA ILE A 153 9.89 -7.90 3.95
C ILE A 153 10.74 -9.07 4.49
N ALA A 154 11.27 -9.93 3.60
CA ALA A 154 12.13 -11.05 3.97
C ALA A 154 13.45 -10.58 4.59
N ALA A 155 14.07 -9.54 4.02
CA ALA A 155 15.27 -8.93 4.57
C ALA A 155 15.01 -8.35 5.98
N THR A 156 13.83 -7.75 6.20
CA THR A 156 13.42 -7.20 7.50
C THR A 156 13.24 -8.30 8.55
N LYS A 157 12.66 -9.44 8.18
CA LYS A 157 12.43 -10.58 9.09
C LYS A 157 13.75 -11.21 9.56
N THR A 158 14.74 -11.29 8.68
CA THR A 158 16.08 -11.81 9.02
C THR A 158 16.79 -10.86 9.99
N LYS A 159 16.78 -9.55 9.71
CA LYS A 159 17.36 -8.53 10.61
C LYS A 159 16.69 -8.50 11.99
N ALA A 160 15.37 -8.65 12.06
CA ALA A 160 14.64 -8.73 13.32
C ALA A 160 15.04 -9.95 14.16
N ARG A 161 15.20 -11.12 13.54
CA ARG A 161 15.68 -12.33 14.24
C ARG A 161 17.09 -12.15 14.80
N TRP A 162 18.00 -11.57 14.01
CA TRP A 162 19.35 -11.25 14.47
C TRP A 162 19.34 -10.27 15.64
N LEU A 163 18.55 -9.19 15.59
CA LEU A 163 18.39 -8.24 16.69
C LEU A 163 17.92 -8.89 17.99
N VAL A 164 16.91 -9.77 17.92
CA VAL A 164 16.43 -10.50 19.10
C VAL A 164 17.54 -11.37 19.69
N TRP A 165 18.24 -12.18 18.86
CA TRP A 165 19.31 -13.05 19.36
C TRP A 165 20.50 -12.26 19.92
N THR A 166 20.86 -11.13 19.31
CA THR A 166 21.89 -10.23 19.84
C THR A 166 21.47 -9.64 21.18
N GLY A 167 20.21 -9.21 21.32
CA GLY A 167 19.68 -8.71 22.58
C GLY A 167 19.67 -9.78 23.69
N VAL A 168 19.25 -11.00 23.37
CA VAL A 168 19.29 -12.15 24.30
C VAL A 168 20.73 -12.47 24.71
N ALA A 169 21.67 -12.47 23.77
CA ALA A 169 23.09 -12.71 24.09
C ALA A 169 23.65 -11.64 25.03
N LEU A 170 23.39 -10.35 24.77
CA LEU A 170 23.80 -9.27 25.66
C LEU A 170 23.16 -9.39 27.04
N PHE A 171 21.88 -9.76 27.12
CA PHE A 171 21.20 -9.98 28.39
C PHE A 171 21.83 -11.12 29.20
N VAL A 172 22.19 -12.24 28.56
CA VAL A 172 22.90 -13.35 29.23
C VAL A 172 24.29 -12.92 29.70
N ILE A 173 25.01 -12.13 28.90
CA ILE A 173 26.33 -11.59 29.26
C ILE A 173 26.21 -10.65 30.47
N GLY A 174 25.22 -9.75 30.50
CA GLY A 174 25.00 -8.85 31.62
C GLY A 174 24.65 -9.60 32.91
N LEU A 175 23.85 -10.66 32.83
CA LEU A 175 23.60 -11.58 33.96
C LEU A 175 24.89 -12.27 34.43
N GLY A 176 25.74 -12.73 33.52
CA GLY A 176 27.02 -13.37 33.85
C GLY A 176 27.99 -12.43 34.56
N ILE A 177 28.13 -11.19 34.08
CA ILE A 177 28.96 -10.14 34.69
C ILE A 177 28.49 -9.87 36.13
N ALA A 178 27.19 -9.76 36.31
CA ALA A 178 26.62 -9.50 37.61
C ALA A 178 26.77 -10.65 38.60
N TYR A 179 26.62 -11.88 38.12
CA TYR A 179 26.85 -13.09 38.90
C TYR A 179 28.28 -13.14 39.43
N VAL A 180 29.27 -12.83 38.59
CA VAL A 180 30.69 -12.73 38.99
C VAL A 180 30.92 -11.58 39.97
N GLY A 181 30.20 -10.46 39.82
CA GLY A 181 30.27 -9.31 40.73
C GLY A 181 29.49 -9.46 42.04
N GLY A 182 28.88 -10.61 42.32
CA GLY A 182 28.08 -10.83 43.53
C GLY A 182 26.76 -10.07 43.56
N PHE A 183 26.29 -9.54 42.43
CA PHE A 183 25.04 -8.80 42.34
C PHE A 183 23.90 -9.68 41.80
N ASN A 184 22.90 -9.94 42.64
CA ASN A 184 21.77 -10.82 42.30
C ASN A 184 20.64 -10.05 41.59
N TYR A 185 20.77 -9.86 40.27
CA TYR A 185 19.75 -9.16 39.45
C TYR A 185 18.36 -9.78 39.53
N LEU A 186 18.23 -11.09 39.74
CA LEU A 186 16.92 -11.75 39.83
C LEU A 186 16.16 -11.31 41.07
N GLN A 187 16.85 -11.17 42.21
CA GLN A 187 16.24 -10.66 43.43
C GLN A 187 15.87 -9.19 43.29
N TRP A 188 16.78 -8.35 42.81
CA TRP A 188 16.50 -6.93 42.57
C TRP A 188 15.31 -6.71 41.62
N PHE A 189 15.23 -7.47 40.52
CA PHE A 189 14.11 -7.41 39.59
C PHE A 189 12.79 -7.87 40.25
N ALA A 190 12.82 -8.95 41.03
CA ALA A 190 11.66 -9.43 41.77
C ALA A 190 11.16 -8.38 42.78
N ASP A 191 12.07 -7.66 43.44
CA ASP A 191 11.74 -6.58 44.38
C ASP A 191 11.09 -5.39 43.67
N VAL A 192 11.63 -4.99 42.51
CA VAL A 192 11.04 -3.92 41.68
C VAL A 192 9.65 -4.31 41.15
N TRP A 193 9.48 -5.54 40.68
CA TRP A 193 8.22 -5.99 40.08
C TRP A 193 7.13 -6.28 41.12
N SER A 194 7.51 -6.74 42.31
CA SER A 194 6.56 -7.07 43.39
C SER A 194 5.96 -5.84 44.06
N SER A 195 6.47 -4.63 43.79
CA SER A 195 6.05 -3.37 44.45
C SER A 195 6.03 -3.45 45.99
N SER A 196 6.77 -4.40 46.57
CA SER A 196 7.07 -4.45 48.00
C SER A 196 8.35 -3.67 48.22
N THR A 197 8.24 -2.61 49.02
CA THR A 197 9.34 -1.77 49.52
C THR A 197 10.65 -2.54 49.68
N ALA A 198 11.67 -2.09 48.94
CA ALA A 198 13.03 -2.61 48.96
C ALA A 198 13.49 -2.91 50.38
N SER A 199 13.85 -4.17 50.67
CA SER A 199 14.55 -4.51 51.90
C SER A 199 15.90 -3.78 51.90
N SER A 200 16.05 -2.86 52.86
CA SER A 200 17.20 -1.97 53.03
C SER A 200 18.40 -2.69 53.63
N THR A 201 19.00 -3.60 52.89
CA THR A 201 20.40 -3.96 53.05
C THR A 201 21.04 -3.87 51.68
N ALA A 202 21.51 -2.66 51.36
CA ALA A 202 22.42 -2.49 50.24
C ALA A 202 23.63 -3.39 50.51
N PRO A 203 24.02 -4.28 49.59
CA PRO A 203 25.25 -5.04 49.74
C PRO A 203 26.40 -4.04 49.96
N GLU A 204 27.29 -4.31 50.92
CA GLU A 204 28.55 -3.58 51.05
C GLU A 204 29.40 -3.86 49.80
N LEU A 205 29.12 -3.13 48.72
CA LEU A 205 29.88 -3.20 47.49
C LEU A 205 31.04 -2.23 47.62
N ASP A 206 32.26 -2.75 47.60
CA ASP A 206 33.44 -1.95 47.30
C ASP A 206 33.30 -1.29 45.91
N PHE A 207 34.08 -0.25 45.63
CA PHE A 207 34.03 0.51 44.36
C PHE A 207 34.10 -0.41 43.12
N SER A 208 34.86 -1.50 43.22
CA SER A 208 34.94 -2.55 42.21
C SER A 208 33.59 -3.23 41.93
N GLY A 209 32.84 -3.60 42.97
CA GLY A 209 31.51 -4.19 42.88
C GLY A 209 30.47 -3.23 42.30
N LEU A 210 30.55 -1.94 42.65
CA LEU A 210 29.68 -0.90 42.10
C LEU A 210 29.86 -0.75 40.58
N LEU A 211 31.10 -0.73 40.10
CA LEU A 211 31.41 -0.65 38.67
C LEU A 211 30.93 -1.88 37.90
N ILE A 212 31.14 -3.08 38.45
CA ILE A 212 30.68 -4.33 37.84
C ILE A 212 29.16 -4.35 37.73
N ALA A 213 28.46 -3.94 38.80
CA ALA A 213 27.01 -3.82 38.80
C ALA A 213 26.51 -2.81 37.75
N ALA A 214 27.11 -1.62 37.68
CA ALA A 214 26.75 -0.58 36.72
C ALA A 214 26.94 -1.04 35.25
N VAL A 215 28.08 -1.68 34.95
CA VAL A 215 28.38 -2.21 33.62
C VAL A 215 27.41 -3.33 33.23
N GLY A 216 27.19 -4.30 34.13
CA GLY A 216 26.22 -5.38 33.89
C GLY A 216 24.79 -4.87 33.69
N GLY A 217 24.40 -3.83 34.44
CA GLY A 217 23.07 -3.20 34.34
C GLY A 217 22.87 -2.48 33.02
N LEU A 218 23.86 -1.74 32.56
CA LEU A 218 23.82 -1.07 31.26
C LEU A 218 23.73 -2.08 30.10
N ILE A 219 24.50 -3.18 30.17
CA ILE A 219 24.44 -4.25 29.17
C ILE A 219 23.05 -4.91 29.16
N ASN A 220 22.46 -5.17 30.33
CA ASN A 220 21.12 -5.76 30.43
C ASN A 220 20.03 -4.85 29.88
N THR A 221 20.06 -3.55 30.18
CA THR A 221 19.07 -2.60 29.64
C THR A 221 19.14 -2.50 28.12
N VAL A 222 20.34 -2.46 27.55
CA VAL A 222 20.56 -2.50 26.10
C VAL A 222 20.05 -3.82 25.50
N GLY A 223 20.34 -4.96 26.15
CA GLY A 223 19.87 -6.28 25.72
C GLY A 223 18.34 -6.35 25.64
N VAL A 224 17.63 -5.90 26.68
CA VAL A 224 16.16 -5.84 26.72
C VAL A 224 15.60 -4.93 25.62
N LEU A 225 16.20 -3.76 25.43
CA LEU A 225 15.76 -2.78 24.43
C LEU A 225 15.88 -3.35 23.00
N LEU A 226 16.97 -4.07 22.70
CA LEU A 226 17.14 -4.76 21.42
C LEU A 226 16.13 -5.90 21.21
N VAL A 227 15.82 -6.67 22.27
CA VAL A 227 14.78 -7.70 22.20
C VAL A 227 13.41 -7.09 21.90
N ILE A 228 13.03 -6.02 22.60
CA ILE A 228 11.75 -5.32 22.37
C ILE A 228 11.68 -4.80 20.92
N ILE A 229 12.72 -4.10 20.45
CA ILE A 229 12.79 -3.59 19.08
C ILE A 229 12.68 -4.74 18.07
N GLY A 230 13.39 -5.83 18.29
CA GLY A 230 13.34 -7.02 17.43
C GLY A 230 11.95 -7.65 17.37
N ILE A 231 11.25 -7.77 18.51
CA ILE A 231 9.88 -8.28 18.58
C ILE A 231 8.90 -7.36 17.84
N VAL A 232 8.97 -6.04 18.07
CA VAL A 232 8.11 -5.06 17.38
C VAL A 232 8.34 -5.12 15.87
N LEU A 233 9.59 -5.16 15.42
CA LEU A 233 9.92 -5.33 14.00
C LEU A 233 9.35 -6.64 13.44
N HIS A 234 9.40 -7.74 14.19
CA HIS A 234 8.83 -9.02 13.77
C HIS A 234 7.30 -8.95 13.62
N ILE A 235 6.61 -8.33 14.58
CA ILE A 235 5.16 -8.14 14.55
C ILE A 235 4.75 -7.24 13.38
N VAL A 236 5.46 -6.12 13.17
CA VAL A 236 5.20 -5.22 12.04
C VAL A 236 5.41 -5.95 10.71
N ALA A 237 6.50 -6.71 10.55
CA ALA A 237 6.77 -7.47 9.33
C ALA A 237 5.70 -8.55 9.07
N THR A 238 5.25 -9.26 10.10
CA THR A 238 4.18 -10.26 9.97
C THR A 238 2.82 -9.63 9.69
N SER A 239 2.52 -8.47 10.25
CA SER A 239 1.28 -7.72 9.98
C SER A 239 1.23 -7.16 8.55
N ARG A 240 2.35 -6.65 8.03
CA ARG A 240 2.46 -6.17 6.63
C ARG A 240 2.23 -7.32 5.64
N ARG A 241 2.76 -8.51 5.91
CA ARG A 241 2.53 -9.70 5.08
C ARG A 241 1.06 -10.07 4.94
N LYS A 242 0.28 -9.99 6.02
CA LYS A 242 -1.16 -10.28 5.98
C LYS A 242 -1.93 -9.26 5.12
N ARG A 243 -1.57 -7.98 5.19
CA ARG A 243 -2.13 -6.94 4.32
C ARG A 243 -1.80 -7.18 2.84
N VAL A 244 -0.54 -7.47 2.53
CA VAL A 244 -0.12 -7.76 1.15
C VAL A 244 -0.88 -8.94 0.55
N ASN A 245 -1.07 -10.04 1.30
CA ASN A 245 -1.86 -11.17 0.79
C ASN A 245 -3.33 -10.83 0.53
N ARG A 246 -3.89 -9.85 1.24
CA ARG A 246 -5.28 -9.39 1.06
C ARG A 246 -5.39 -8.43 -0.13
N ASP A 247 -4.43 -7.51 -0.24
CA ASP A 247 -4.43 -6.46 -1.25
C ASP A 247 -3.89 -6.99 -2.61
N PHE A 248 -3.09 -8.07 -2.58
CA PHE A 248 -2.53 -8.77 -3.75
C PHE A 248 -2.71 -10.31 -3.59
N PRO A 249 -3.88 -10.86 -3.94
CA PRO A 249 -4.13 -12.30 -3.87
C PRO A 249 -3.17 -13.08 -4.80
N PRO A 250 -2.82 -14.34 -4.46
CA PRO A 250 -1.97 -15.16 -5.30
C PRO A 250 -2.62 -15.37 -6.68
N PRO A 251 -1.80 -15.48 -7.76
CA PRO A 251 -2.35 -15.72 -9.09
C PRO A 251 -3.16 -17.02 -9.10
N PRO A 252 -4.25 -17.09 -9.89
CA PRO A 252 -5.03 -18.30 -10.02
C PRO A 252 -4.12 -19.43 -10.54
N PRO A 253 -4.36 -20.69 -10.11
CA PRO A 253 -3.58 -21.82 -10.58
C PRO A 253 -3.63 -21.88 -12.10
N GLN A 254 -2.46 -21.94 -12.74
CA GLN A 254 -2.38 -22.08 -14.18
C GLN A 254 -3.03 -23.43 -14.54
N TYR A 255 -4.12 -23.40 -15.31
CA TYR A 255 -4.68 -24.61 -15.88
C TYR A 255 -3.61 -25.23 -16.78
N ARG A 256 -2.97 -26.30 -16.29
CA ARG A 256 -2.05 -27.11 -17.07
C ARG A 256 -2.88 -27.72 -18.21
N ARG A 257 -2.77 -27.16 -19.42
CA ARG A 257 -3.30 -27.81 -20.62
C ARG A 257 -2.53 -29.13 -20.79
N HIS A 258 -3.23 -30.24 -20.60
CA HIS A 258 -2.77 -31.57 -20.98
C HIS A 258 -2.96 -31.76 -22.48
#